data_AF-A0A1I0QK43-F1
#
_entry.id   AF-A0A1I0QK43-F1
#
_cell.length_a   1.000
_cell.length_b   1.000
_cell.length_c   1.000
_cell.angle_alpha   90.00
_cell.angle_beta   90.00
_cell.angle_gamma   90.00
#
_symmetry.space_group_name_H-M   'P 1'
#
loop_
_entity.id
_entity.type
_entity.pdbx_description
1 polymer ?
#
loop_
_entity_poly.entity_id
_entity_poly.type
_entity_poly.pdbx_seq_one_letter_code
_entity_poly.pdbx_strand_id
1 'polypeptide(L)'
;MTARSGDADATSVDDPLADACHRCGESIYDDRMIRLSSEPCPALDDRYEAVTRSYCPDCVAGIGMIAVATDPGTRSPTEAE
;
A
#
# COMPACT_ATOMS: atom_id res chain seq x y z
N MET A 1 31.22 -29.64 -12.53
CA MET A 1 31.29 -28.45 -11.66
C MET A 1 30.97 -27.27 -12.57
N THR A 2 29.86 -26.53 -12.53
CA THR A 2 28.71 -26.44 -11.63
C THR A 2 27.63 -25.67 -12.42
N ALA A 3 26.35 -26.03 -12.30
CA ALA A 3 25.25 -25.31 -12.92
C ALA A 3 25.01 -23.95 -12.24
N ARG A 4 24.62 -22.94 -13.02
CA ARG A 4 23.79 -21.80 -12.57
C ARG A 4 22.82 -21.52 -13.73
N SER A 5 21.60 -22.04 -13.66
CA SER A 5 20.43 -21.37 -13.05
C SER A 5 20.29 -19.99 -13.70
N GLY A 6 19.41 -19.77 -14.67
CA GLY A 6 18.01 -20.20 -14.70
C GLY A 6 17.21 -18.91 -14.84
N ASP A 7 16.36 -18.85 -15.86
CA ASP A 7 15.49 -17.73 -16.19
C ASP A 7 14.88 -17.04 -14.96
N ALA A 8 15.07 -15.73 -14.91
CA ALA A 8 14.06 -14.81 -14.43
C ALA A 8 14.14 -13.57 -15.33
N ASP A 9 13.81 -13.76 -16.61
CA ASP A 9 13.17 -12.69 -17.37
C ASP A 9 11.82 -12.44 -16.69
N ALA A 10 11.88 -11.74 -15.54
CA ALA A 10 10.73 -11.01 -15.09
C ALA A 10 10.60 -9.91 -16.14
N THR A 11 9.81 -10.20 -17.19
CA THR A 11 8.99 -9.19 -17.83
C THR A 11 8.33 -8.42 -16.69
N SER A 12 9.03 -7.38 -16.24
CA SER A 12 8.45 -6.21 -15.63
C SER A 12 7.54 -5.70 -16.72
N VAL A 13 6.35 -6.27 -16.79
CA VAL A 13 5.22 -5.61 -17.38
C VAL A 13 5.22 -4.29 -16.63
N ASP A 14 5.63 -3.23 -17.31
CA ASP A 14 5.40 -1.86 -16.87
C ASP A 14 3.88 -1.73 -16.74
N ASP A 15 3.34 -2.30 -15.67
CA ASP A 15 2.03 -1.98 -15.15
C ASP A 15 2.13 -0.47 -14.90
N PRO A 16 1.28 0.33 -15.55
CA PRO A 16 1.44 1.77 -15.56
C PRO A 16 1.58 2.24 -14.11
N LEU A 17 2.76 2.73 -13.74
CA LEU A 17 3.04 3.22 -12.39
C LEU A 17 2.01 4.30 -12.10
N ALA A 18 1.06 3.95 -11.27
CA ALA A 18 -0.03 4.81 -10.90
C ALA A 18 0.44 5.84 -9.88
N ASP A 19 -0.30 6.95 -9.79
CA ASP A 19 -0.02 8.11 -8.95
C ASP A 19 0.74 7.80 -7.64
N ALA A 20 1.76 8.63 -7.34
CA ALA A 20 2.53 8.50 -6.11
C ALA A 20 1.67 8.66 -4.85
N CYS A 21 1.98 7.88 -3.81
CA CYS A 21 1.35 7.98 -2.51
C CYS A 21 1.47 9.40 -1.97
N HIS A 22 0.36 10.03 -1.62
CA HIS A 22 0.36 11.39 -1.09
C HIS A 22 1.14 11.54 0.23
N ARG A 23 1.22 10.47 1.03
CA ARG A 23 1.88 10.50 2.35
C ARG A 23 3.38 10.22 2.29
N CYS A 24 3.80 9.17 1.60
CA CYS A 24 5.21 8.75 1.58
C CYS A 24 5.94 9.08 0.27
N GLY A 25 5.24 9.50 -0.78
CA GLY A 25 5.81 9.79 -2.09
C GLY A 25 6.18 8.56 -2.92
N GLU A 26 6.02 7.35 -2.38
CA GLU A 26 6.31 6.10 -3.09
C GLU A 26 5.31 5.84 -4.20
N SER A 27 5.79 5.33 -5.35
CA SER A 27 4.91 4.90 -6.45
C SER A 27 4.03 3.73 -6.02
N ILE A 28 2.78 3.72 -6.47
CA ILE A 28 1.83 2.66 -6.16
C ILE A 28 1.41 1.99 -7.47
N TYR A 29 1.32 0.67 -7.48
CA TYR A 29 0.65 -0.02 -8.58
C TYR A 29 -0.85 0.28 -8.56
N ASP A 30 -1.47 0.46 -9.73
CA ASP A 30 -2.90 0.82 -9.86
C ASP A 30 -3.81 -0.16 -9.09
N ASP A 31 -3.47 -1.44 -9.10
CA ASP A 31 -4.21 -2.53 -8.43
C ASP A 31 -4.20 -2.43 -6.89
N ARG A 32 -3.26 -1.68 -6.31
CA ARG A 32 -3.06 -1.52 -4.87
C ARG A 32 -3.36 -0.11 -4.37
N MET A 33 -3.79 0.78 -5.26
CA MET A 33 -4.08 2.17 -4.91
C MET A 33 -5.38 2.28 -4.10
N ILE A 34 -5.32 2.98 -2.98
CA ILE A 34 -6.51 3.35 -2.20
C ILE A 34 -6.73 4.85 -2.33
N ARG A 35 -7.92 5.25 -2.81
CA ARG A 35 -8.30 6.65 -2.93
C ARG A 35 -9.17 7.04 -1.73
N LEU A 36 -8.71 8.01 -0.94
CA LEU A 36 -9.45 8.55 0.20
C LEU A 36 -10.03 9.92 -0.19
N SER A 37 -11.35 10.05 -0.07
CA SER A 37 -12.07 11.31 -0.21
C SER A 37 -12.66 11.74 1.13
N SER A 38 -12.66 13.05 1.36
CA SER A 38 -13.31 13.68 2.50
C SER A 38 -14.00 14.94 2.06
N GLU A 39 -15.26 15.08 2.45
CA GLU A 39 -16.06 16.27 2.23
C GLU A 39 -16.39 16.89 3.60
N PRO A 40 -16.22 18.22 3.75
CA PRO A 40 -16.67 18.91 4.94
C PRO A 40 -18.20 18.81 5.08
N CYS A 41 -18.68 18.88 6.32
CA CYS A 41 -20.11 19.07 6.55
C CYS A 41 -20.46 20.55 6.38
N PRO A 42 -21.74 20.90 6.15
CA PRO A 42 -22.14 22.28 5.84
C PRO A 42 -21.69 23.34 6.86
N ALA A 43 -21.52 22.96 8.13
CA ALA A 43 -21.02 23.88 9.17
C ALA A 43 -19.53 24.25 9.03
N LEU A 44 -18.80 23.55 8.15
CA LEU A 44 -17.36 23.62 7.97
C LEU A 44 -16.95 23.97 6.52
N ASP A 45 -17.90 24.09 5.59
CA ASP A 45 -17.64 24.35 4.17
C ASP A 45 -16.90 25.67 3.91
N ASP A 46 -17.08 26.67 4.78
CA ASP A 46 -16.38 27.96 4.67
C ASP A 46 -14.92 27.89 5.13
N ARG A 47 -14.51 26.79 5.77
CA ARG A 47 -13.21 26.64 6.45
C ARG A 47 -12.35 25.52 5.91
N TYR A 48 -12.96 24.50 5.32
CA TYR A 48 -12.27 23.33 4.82
C TYR A 48 -12.71 23.05 3.39
N GLU A 49 -11.78 22.58 2.57
CA GLU A 49 -12.06 22.15 1.20
C GLU A 49 -12.23 20.63 1.15
N ALA A 50 -13.08 20.16 0.24
CA ALA A 50 -13.15 18.75 -0.10
C ALA A 50 -11.81 18.29 -0.70
N VAL A 51 -11.35 17.11 -0.29
CA VAL A 51 -10.07 16.55 -0.77
C VAL A 51 -10.26 15.12 -1.24
N THR A 52 -9.51 14.75 -2.28
CA THR A 52 -9.35 13.37 -2.72
C THR A 52 -7.87 13.11 -2.96
N ARG A 53 -7.31 12.08 -2.34
CA ARG A 53 -5.87 11.74 -2.42
C ARG A 53 -5.67 10.23 -2.52
N SER A 54 -4.60 9.83 -3.19
CA SER A 54 -4.18 8.43 -3.34
C SER A 54 -3.17 8.06 -2.25
N TYR A 55 -3.32 6.87 -1.67
CA TYR A 55 -2.45 6.36 -0.61
C TYR A 55 -2.13 4.88 -0.84
N CYS A 56 -0.92 4.46 -0.44
CA CYS A 56 -0.55 3.06 -0.38
C CYS A 56 -1.22 2.37 0.82
N PRO A 57 -1.42 1.04 0.77
CA PRO A 57 -2.07 0.29 1.85
C PRO A 57 -1.42 0.52 3.23
N ASP A 58 -0.10 0.54 3.31
CA ASP A 58 0.61 0.75 4.58
C ASP A 58 0.34 2.13 5.18
N CYS A 59 0.28 3.17 4.34
CA CYS A 59 -0.06 4.51 4.79
C CYS A 59 -1.51 4.61 5.26
N VAL A 60 -2.44 3.93 4.59
CA VAL A 60 -3.85 3.86 5.02
C VAL A 60 -3.97 3.11 6.35
N ALA A 61 -3.21 2.03 6.53
CA ALA A 61 -3.14 1.30 7.80
C ALA A 61 -2.58 2.18 8.93
N GLY A 62 -1.54 2.98 8.65
CA GLY A 62 -0.99 3.95 9.58
C GLY A 62 -1.91 5.13 9.91
N ILE A 63 -3.00 5.36 9.16
CA ILE A 63 -4.09 6.30 9.50
C ILE A 63 -5.17 5.60 10.35
N GLY A 64 -5.17 4.26 10.40
CA GLY A 64 -6.18 3.47 11.11
C GLY A 64 -7.46 3.23 10.29
N MET A 65 -7.42 3.47 8.98
CA MET A 65 -8.57 3.23 8.10
C MET A 65 -8.66 1.78 7.63
N ILE A 66 -7.58 1.02 7.77
CA ILE A 66 -7.51 -0.44 7.56
C ILE A 66 -6.56 -1.04 8.60
N ALA A 67 -6.61 -2.37 8.79
CA ALA A 67 -5.72 -3.09 9.70
C ALA A 67 -4.77 -4.02 8.91
N VAL A 68 -3.53 -4.14 9.39
CA VAL A 68 -2.61 -5.18 8.92
C VAL A 68 -3.09 -6.51 9.49
N ALA A 69 -3.41 -7.47 8.61
CA ALA A 69 -3.72 -8.81 9.05
C ALA A 69 -2.44 -9.47 9.60
N THR A 70 -2.34 -9.62 10.92
CA THR A 70 -1.39 -10.55 11.52
C THR A 70 -2.01 -11.94 11.45
N ASP A 71 -1.53 -12.78 10.53
CA ASP A 71 -1.91 -14.18 10.53
C ASP A 71 -1.36 -14.84 11.81
N PRO A 72 -2.20 -15.39 12.71
CA PRO A 72 -1.72 -16.09 13.90
C PRO A 72 -1.08 -17.45 13.57
N GLY A 73 -1.12 -17.88 12.32
CA GLY A 73 -0.79 -19.22 11.85
C GLY A 73 0.60 -19.40 11.23
N THR A 74 1.65 -18.72 11.69
CA THR A 74 3.03 -19.20 11.46
C THR A 74 4.01 -18.73 12.53
N ARG A 75 3.82 -19.21 13.77
CA ARG A 75 4.97 -19.38 14.68
C ARG A 75 5.26 -20.86 14.76
N SER A 76 6.19 -21.34 13.92
CA SER A 76 6.89 -22.57 14.28
C SER A 76 7.70 -22.26 15.53
N PRO A 77 7.43 -22.91 16.67
CA PRO A 77 8.33 -22.79 17.82
C PRO A 77 9.70 -23.28 17.34
N THR A 78 10.67 -22.39 17.34
CA THR A 78 12.07 -22.84 17.32
C THR A 78 12.30 -23.45 18.69
N GLU A 79 12.35 -24.77 18.73
CA GLU A 79 12.86 -25.51 19.88
C GLU A 79 14.30 -25.01 20.10
N ALA A 80 14.49 -24.24 21.16
CA ALA A 80 15.82 -23.94 21.67
C ALA A 80 16.19 -25.11 22.61
N GLU A 81 17.22 -25.85 22.22
CA GLU A 81 17.90 -26.89 23.01
C GLU A 81 18.41 -26.38 24.36
#